data_AF-A0A0B1SIV1-F1
#
_entry.id   AF-A0A0B1SIV1-F1
#
_cell.length_a   1.000
_cell.length_b   1.000
_cell.length_c   1.000
_cell.angle_alpha   90.00
_cell.angle_beta   90.00
_cell.angle_gamma   90.00
#
_symmetry.space_group_name_H-M   'P 1'
#
loop_
_entity.id
_entity.type
_entity.pdbx_description
1 polymer ?
#
loop_
_entity_poly.entity_id
_entity_poly.type
_entity_poly.pdbx_seq_one_letter_code
_entity_poly.pdbx_strand_id
1 'polypeptide(L)'
;GSGSFHKWLEAAKGVGIDQRSDLLASDPSLAAAHEEAARRGDSRQPEEIQHHYICYVNKDGTLFEIDSRAPFPRMIGVTTGDTLVKDAGAACKHLMEKLDNVSFAAMALVPK
;
A
#
# COMPACT_ATOMS: atom_id res chain seq x y z
N GLY A 1 -16.52 -2.63 7.91
CA GLY A 1 -16.59 -4.10 7.95
C GLY A 1 -16.01 -4.59 9.26
N SER A 2 -16.25 -5.84 9.65
CA SER A 2 -15.85 -6.41 10.95
C SER A 2 -14.76 -7.51 10.86
N GLY A 3 -14.09 -7.61 9.70
CA GLY A 3 -13.04 -8.61 9.45
C GLY A 3 -11.73 -8.36 10.21
N SER A 4 -10.76 -9.24 10.03
CA SER A 4 -9.48 -9.23 10.76
C SER A 4 -8.73 -7.90 10.62
N PHE A 5 -8.71 -7.31 9.41
CA PHE A 5 -8.10 -6.00 9.19
C PHE A 5 -8.75 -4.89 10.02
N HIS A 6 -10.08 -4.92 10.19
CA HIS A 6 -10.77 -3.94 11.03
C HIS A 6 -10.36 -4.08 12.50
N LYS A 7 -10.30 -5.32 13.02
CA LYS A 7 -9.88 -5.60 14.40
C LYS A 7 -8.45 -5.13 14.65
N TRP A 8 -7.53 -5.46 13.75
CA TRP A 8 -6.15 -4.98 13.81
C TRP A 8 -6.08 -3.45 13.76
N LEU A 9 -6.82 -2.81 12.86
CA LEU A 9 -6.81 -1.36 12.69
C LEU A 9 -7.30 -0.62 13.94
N GLU A 10 -8.34 -1.13 14.61
CA GLU A 10 -8.82 -0.54 15.87
C GLU A 10 -7.77 -0.65 16.98
N ALA A 11 -7.07 -1.79 17.09
CA ALA A 11 -5.97 -1.94 18.03
C ALA A 11 -4.76 -1.06 17.67
N ALA A 12 -4.40 -0.99 16.39
CA ALA A 12 -3.27 -0.21 15.88
C ALA A 12 -3.42 1.31 16.11
N LYS A 13 -4.65 1.82 16.16
CA LYS A 13 -4.93 3.22 16.52
C LYS A 13 -4.58 3.55 17.97
N GLY A 14 -4.61 2.56 18.86
CA GLY A 14 -4.30 2.72 20.29
C GLY A 14 -2.82 2.66 20.65
N VAL A 15 -1.95 2.36 19.68
CA VAL A 15 -0.49 2.26 19.89
C VAL A 15 0.26 3.27 19.03
N GLY A 16 1.53 3.51 19.38
CA GLY A 16 2.46 4.36 18.63
C GLY A 16 2.80 3.77 17.27
N ILE A 17 3.35 4.62 16.39
CA ILE A 17 3.57 4.31 14.96
C ILE A 17 4.44 3.06 14.78
N ASP A 18 5.55 2.96 15.52
CA ASP A 18 6.47 1.82 15.41
C ASP A 18 5.82 0.51 15.87
N GLN A 19 4.99 0.58 16.91
CA GLN A 19 4.31 -0.58 17.49
C GLN A 19 3.20 -1.13 16.57
N ARG A 20 2.73 -0.34 15.59
CA ARG A 20 1.76 -0.84 14.60
C ARG A 20 2.36 -1.94 13.73
N SER A 21 3.66 -1.85 13.43
CA SER A 21 4.37 -2.86 12.65
C SER A 21 4.49 -4.17 13.45
N ASP A 22 4.86 -4.08 14.73
CA ASP A 22 4.93 -5.26 15.61
C ASP A 22 3.55 -5.92 15.78
N LEU A 23 2.51 -5.10 15.93
CA LEU A 23 1.13 -5.59 16.03
C LEU A 23 0.67 -6.28 14.74
N LEU A 24 1.08 -5.78 13.57
CA LEU A 24 0.77 -6.41 12.28
C LEU A 24 1.54 -7.73 12.10
N ALA A 25 2.83 -7.74 12.43
CA ALA A 25 3.70 -8.91 12.29
C ALA A 25 3.28 -10.06 13.21
N SER A 26 2.67 -9.76 14.35
CA SER A 26 2.20 -10.75 15.33
C SER A 26 0.73 -11.15 15.16
N ASP A 27 0.00 -10.66 14.15
CA ASP A 27 -1.42 -11.01 13.92
C ASP A 27 -1.54 -12.28 13.06
N PRO A 28 -1.87 -13.45 13.66
CA PRO A 28 -1.95 -14.70 12.91
C PRO A 28 -3.15 -14.73 11.95
N SER A 29 -4.20 -13.96 12.22
CA SER A 29 -5.39 -13.96 11.37
C SER A 29 -5.13 -13.21 10.07
N LEU A 30 -4.44 -12.07 10.15
CA LEU A 30 -3.99 -11.35 8.96
C LEU A 30 -2.92 -12.12 8.20
N ALA A 31 -1.98 -12.77 8.88
CA ALA A 31 -0.98 -13.62 8.23
C ALA A 31 -1.64 -14.77 7.45
N ALA A 32 -2.59 -15.48 8.05
CA ALA A 32 -3.32 -16.55 7.37
C ALA A 32 -4.14 -16.05 6.16
N ALA A 33 -4.81 -14.90 6.29
CA ALA A 33 -5.55 -14.30 5.18
C ALA A 33 -4.62 -13.86 4.03
N HIS A 34 -3.44 -13.32 4.36
CA HIS A 34 -2.41 -12.97 3.37
C HIS A 34 -1.88 -14.22 2.65
N GLU A 35 -1.54 -15.29 3.39
CA GLU A 35 -1.07 -16.55 2.82
C GLU A 35 -2.11 -17.20 1.89
N GLU A 36 -3.38 -17.19 2.29
CA GLU A 36 -4.46 -17.69 1.45
C GLU A 36 -4.60 -16.87 0.17
N ALA A 37 -4.53 -15.54 0.24
CA ALA A 37 -4.57 -14.67 -0.93
C ALA A 37 -3.37 -14.92 -1.85
N ALA A 38 -2.17 -15.09 -1.31
CA ALA A 38 -0.95 -15.37 -2.06
C ALA A 38 -1.03 -16.69 -2.86
N ARG A 39 -1.74 -17.71 -2.32
CA ARG A 39 -1.92 -19.02 -2.99
C ARG A 39 -2.99 -19.03 -4.08
N ARG A 40 -3.89 -18.05 -4.10
CA ARG A 40 -5.01 -17.98 -5.05
C ARG A 40 -4.65 -17.39 -6.42
N GLY A 41 -3.43 -16.85 -6.57
CA GLY A 41 -2.97 -16.29 -7.84
C GLY A 41 -2.64 -17.38 -8.87
N ASP A 42 -2.68 -17.00 -10.15
CA ASP A 42 -2.35 -17.90 -11.28
C ASP A 42 -0.82 -18.13 -11.44
N SER A 43 0.00 -17.38 -10.69
CA SER A 43 1.46 -17.46 -10.72
C SER A 43 2.02 -18.17 -9.48
N ARG A 44 3.18 -18.81 -9.63
CA ARG A 44 3.93 -19.33 -8.48
C ARG A 44 4.58 -18.18 -7.71
N GLN A 45 4.58 -18.28 -6.39
CA GLN A 45 5.33 -17.37 -5.54
C GLN A 45 6.85 -17.51 -5.84
N PRO A 46 7.56 -16.42 -6.13
CA PRO A 46 9.01 -16.47 -6.36
C PRO A 46 9.76 -16.64 -5.04
N GLU A 47 10.92 -17.29 -5.08
CA GLU A 47 11.83 -17.40 -3.93
C GLU A 47 12.56 -16.08 -3.64
N GLU A 48 12.85 -15.29 -4.70
CA GLU A 48 13.42 -13.95 -4.58
C GLU A 48 12.35 -12.87 -4.78
N ILE A 49 12.24 -11.95 -3.81
CA ILE A 49 11.29 -10.84 -3.87
C ILE A 49 11.97 -9.65 -4.55
N GLN A 50 11.62 -9.41 -5.82
CA GLN A 50 12.16 -8.29 -6.60
C GLN A 50 11.21 -7.09 -6.67
N HIS A 51 9.95 -7.25 -6.25
CA HIS A 51 8.93 -6.21 -6.34
C HIS A 51 8.63 -5.57 -4.99
N HIS A 52 8.15 -4.33 -5.05
CA HIS A 52 7.81 -3.52 -3.90
C HIS A 52 6.47 -2.83 -4.14
N TYR A 53 5.67 -2.68 -3.08
CA TYR A 53 4.39 -2.00 -3.15
C TYR A 53 4.51 -0.59 -2.58
N ILE A 54 3.99 0.38 -3.33
CA ILE A 54 3.88 1.78 -2.94
C ILE A 54 2.40 2.17 -3.05
N CYS A 55 1.89 2.87 -2.05
CA CYS A 55 0.49 3.31 -2.02
C CYS A 55 0.40 4.83 -2.16
N TYR A 56 -0.54 5.30 -2.99
CA TYR A 56 -0.85 6.72 -3.15
C TYR A 56 -2.24 7.02 -2.61
N VAL A 57 -2.36 8.02 -1.73
CA VAL A 57 -3.62 8.37 -1.08
C VAL A 57 -3.86 9.88 -1.13
N ASN A 58 -5.14 10.26 -1.26
CA ASN A 58 -5.58 11.61 -0.94
C ASN A 58 -5.84 11.71 0.57
N LYS A 59 -5.11 12.59 1.25
CA LYS A 59 -5.40 12.97 2.63
C LYS A 59 -5.55 14.49 2.69
N ASP A 60 -6.77 14.95 2.97
CA ASP A 60 -7.11 16.36 3.18
C ASP A 60 -6.66 17.27 2.00
N GLY A 61 -6.84 16.79 0.76
CA GLY A 61 -6.48 17.53 -0.46
C GLY A 61 -5.02 17.38 -0.88
N THR A 62 -4.25 16.57 -0.18
CA THR A 62 -2.83 16.33 -0.43
C THR A 62 -2.60 14.91 -0.90
N LEU A 63 -1.83 14.75 -1.98
CA LEU A 63 -1.37 13.46 -2.48
C LEU A 63 -0.16 13.02 -1.65
N PHE A 64 -0.31 11.91 -0.93
CA PHE A 64 0.77 11.26 -0.21
C PHE A 64 1.16 9.96 -0.87
N GLU A 65 2.46 9.73 -0.97
CA GLU A 65 3.06 8.43 -1.22
C GLU A 65 3.42 7.77 0.12
N ILE A 66 2.99 6.53 0.30
CA ILE A 66 3.30 5.69 1.45
C ILE A 66 4.15 4.53 0.94
N ASP A 67 5.41 4.53 1.36
CA ASP A 67 6.42 3.51 1.08
C ASP A 67 6.96 2.98 2.41
N SER A 68 6.87 1.66 2.65
CA SER A 68 7.36 1.04 3.89
C SER A 68 8.88 1.06 4.05
N ARG A 69 9.63 1.40 3.01
CA ARG A 69 11.09 1.63 3.05
C ARG A 69 11.44 3.05 3.47
N ALA A 70 10.48 3.97 3.50
CA ALA A 70 10.66 5.35 3.95
C ALA A 70 10.25 5.51 5.42
N PRO A 71 10.91 6.40 6.18
CA PRO A 71 10.58 6.64 7.59
C PRO A 71 9.24 7.36 7.79
N PHE A 72 8.69 8.01 6.75
CA PHE A 72 7.42 8.73 6.79
C PHE A 72 6.80 8.87 5.40
N PRO A 73 5.47 9.06 5.29
CA PRO A 73 4.81 9.36 4.02
C PRO A 73 5.38 10.60 3.34
N ARG A 74 5.57 10.53 2.03
CA ARG A 74 6.11 11.63 1.22
C ARG A 74 4.97 12.43 0.61
N MET A 75 4.96 13.73 0.85
CA MET A 75 4.05 14.66 0.17
C MET A 75 4.48 14.82 -1.29
N ILE A 76 3.55 14.61 -2.21
CA ILE A 76 3.79 14.72 -3.66
C ILE A 76 3.26 16.06 -4.20
N GLY A 77 2.05 16.45 -3.78
CA GLY A 77 1.39 17.65 -4.28
C GLY A 77 -0.08 17.71 -3.90
N VAL A 78 -0.83 18.58 -4.55
CA VAL A 78 -2.29 18.75 -4.35
C VAL A 78 -3.05 17.72 -5.19
N THR A 79 -4.15 17.20 -4.67
CA THR A 79 -5.07 16.30 -5.39
C THR A 79 -6.50 16.47 -4.86
N THR A 80 -7.50 16.04 -5.62
CA THR A 80 -8.88 15.89 -5.16
C THR A 80 -9.31 14.42 -5.21
N GLY A 81 -10.55 14.11 -4.80
CA GLY A 81 -11.12 12.78 -5.02
C GLY A 81 -11.22 12.45 -6.51
N ASP A 82 -11.58 13.45 -7.33
CA ASP A 82 -11.78 13.30 -8.77
C ASP A 82 -10.47 13.18 -9.54
N THR A 83 -9.38 13.80 -9.05
CA THR A 83 -8.08 13.80 -9.74
C THR A 83 -7.08 12.77 -9.21
N LEU A 84 -7.40 12.07 -8.12
CA LEU A 84 -6.47 11.15 -7.43
C LEU A 84 -5.78 10.16 -8.37
N VAL A 85 -6.53 9.49 -9.25
CA VAL A 85 -5.96 8.48 -10.17
C VAL A 85 -5.01 9.15 -11.18
N LYS A 86 -5.37 10.33 -11.69
CA LYS A 86 -4.54 11.09 -12.63
C LYS A 86 -3.24 11.57 -11.96
N ASP A 87 -3.35 12.13 -10.77
CA ASP A 87 -2.23 12.73 -10.05
C ASP A 87 -1.26 11.66 -9.53
N ALA A 88 -1.79 10.54 -9.00
CA ALA A 88 -1.00 9.37 -8.66
C ALA A 88 -0.35 8.75 -9.91
N GLY A 89 -1.05 8.71 -11.05
CA GLY A 89 -0.51 8.23 -12.32
C GLY A 89 0.70 9.03 -12.81
N ALA A 90 0.69 10.35 -12.62
CA ALA A 90 1.85 11.21 -12.92
C ALA A 90 3.04 10.88 -12.01
N ALA A 91 2.82 10.64 -10.72
CA ALA A 91 3.86 10.22 -9.79
C ALA A 91 4.44 8.84 -10.14
N CYS A 92 3.58 7.87 -10.49
CA CYS A 92 3.99 6.56 -10.98
C CYS A 92 4.84 6.66 -12.25
N LYS A 93 4.43 7.51 -13.22
CA LYS A 93 5.18 7.71 -14.46
C LYS A 93 6.60 8.24 -14.19
N HIS A 94 6.73 9.22 -13.30
CA HIS A 94 8.03 9.75 -12.90
C HIS A 94 8.92 8.67 -12.27
N LEU A 95 8.35 7.81 -11.42
CA LEU A 95 9.08 6.68 -10.82
C LEU A 95 9.55 5.67 -11.89
N MET A 96 8.70 5.33 -12.85
CA MET A 96 9.04 4.44 -13.97
C MET A 96 10.19 5.01 -14.81
N GLU A 97 10.12 6.30 -15.16
CA GLU A 97 11.16 7.00 -15.91
C GLU A 97 12.51 7.01 -15.16
N LYS A 98 12.48 7.15 -13.83
CA LYS A 98 13.70 7.18 -13.01
C LYS A 98 14.36 5.80 -12.85
N LEU A 99 13.57 4.75 -12.81
CA LEU A 99 14.06 3.38 -12.59
C LEU A 99 14.45 2.67 -13.89
N ASP A 100 14.14 3.25 -15.05
CA ASP A 100 14.42 2.71 -16.38
C ASP A 100 14.09 1.20 -16.50
N ASN A 101 12.91 0.85 -15.99
CA ASN A 101 12.43 -0.53 -15.91
C ASN A 101 11.01 -0.60 -16.51
N VAL A 102 10.66 -1.75 -17.08
CA VAL A 102 9.32 -2.00 -17.65
C VAL A 102 8.43 -2.83 -16.72
N SER A 103 9.00 -3.38 -15.65
CA SER A 103 8.30 -4.30 -14.73
C SER A 103 7.50 -3.57 -13.66
N PHE A 104 6.42 -2.91 -14.07
CA PHE A 104 5.49 -2.21 -13.17
C PHE A 104 4.05 -2.66 -13.38
N ALA A 105 3.28 -2.66 -12.29
CA ALA A 105 1.84 -2.81 -12.31
C ALA A 105 1.20 -1.78 -11.37
N ALA A 106 0.00 -1.32 -11.71
CA ALA A 106 -0.77 -0.39 -10.89
C ALA A 106 -2.21 -0.89 -10.75
N MET A 107 -2.78 -0.70 -9.56
CA MET A 107 -4.16 -1.02 -9.23
C MET A 107 -4.81 0.19 -8.58
N ALA A 108 -6.06 0.48 -8.94
CA ALA A 108 -6.85 1.55 -8.32
C ALA A 108 -7.99 0.95 -7.50
N LEU A 109 -8.13 1.42 -6.26
CA LEU A 109 -9.31 1.12 -5.43
C LEU A 109 -10.38 2.18 -5.72
N VAL A 110 -11.43 1.78 -6.43
CA VAL A 110 -12.54 2.65 -6.83
C VAL A 110 -13.85 2.24 -6.13
N PRO A 111 -14.82 3.15 -5.98
CA PRO A 111 -16.17 2.78 -5.55
C PRO A 111 -16.76 1.68 -6.46
N LYS A 112 -17.65 0.85 -5.89
CA LYS A 112 -18.45 -0.10 -6.68
C LYS A 112 -19.46 0.61 -7.56
#